data_AF-A0A7Y3KQR0-F1
#
_entry.id   AF-A0A7Y3KQR0-F1
#
_cell.length_a   1.000
_cell.length_b   1.000
_cell.length_c   1.000
_cell.angle_alpha   90.00
_cell.angle_beta   90.00
_cell.angle_gamma   90.00
#
_symmetry.space_group_name_H-M   'P 1'
#
loop_
_entity.id
_entity.type
_entity.pdbx_description
1 polymer ?
#
loop_
_entity_poly.entity_id
_entity_poly.type
_entity_poly.pdbx_seq_one_letter_code
_entity_poly.pdbx_strand_id
1 'polypeptide(L)'
;PSIRAGTRGDAAFDPLEEELAAPDLQELLSLRSGTYKRRYRPTAMGWRGAAVLRRNAAIGLGNALDRAGIPALERALAEDPHPLVRGAAAWALGRIGGLAALRVLARAQVNEREATVAEEIDAASKNALPGVEGVAE
;
A
#
# COMPACT_ATOMS: atom_id res chain seq x y z
N PRO A 1 -25.44 -24.66 -8.60
CA PRO A 1 -25.88 -23.47 -9.38
C PRO A 1 -25.87 -22.21 -8.49
N SER A 2 -24.85 -21.36 -8.61
CA SER A 2 -24.81 -20.09 -7.90
C SER A 2 -25.74 -19.08 -8.58
N ILE A 3 -26.64 -18.50 -7.79
CA ILE A 3 -27.53 -17.43 -8.24
C ILE A 3 -26.65 -16.20 -8.47
N ARG A 4 -26.50 -15.76 -9.73
CA ARG A 4 -25.93 -14.44 -10.02
C ARG A 4 -26.84 -13.41 -9.34
N ALA A 5 -26.29 -12.64 -8.41
CA ALA A 5 -26.99 -11.52 -7.80
C ALA A 5 -27.50 -10.61 -8.94
N GLY A 6 -28.83 -10.52 -9.05
CA GLY A 6 -29.50 -9.74 -10.07
C GLY A 6 -29.11 -8.27 -9.94
N THR A 7 -28.57 -7.72 -11.02
CA THR A 7 -28.31 -6.30 -11.20
C THR A 7 -29.63 -5.53 -11.25
N ARG A 8 -30.01 -4.94 -10.12
CA ARG A 8 -30.66 -3.62 -10.09
C ARG A 8 -30.24 -2.97 -8.77
N GLY A 9 -29.06 -2.35 -8.77
CA GLY A 9 -28.56 -1.60 -7.63
C GLY A 9 -29.47 -0.40 -7.38
N ASP A 10 -29.88 -0.21 -6.13
CA ASP A 10 -30.50 1.02 -5.67
C ASP A 10 -29.45 2.14 -5.79
N ALA A 11 -29.79 3.22 -6.51
CA ALA A 11 -28.87 4.31 -6.82
C ALA A 11 -28.28 4.97 -5.56
N ALA A 12 -28.90 4.79 -4.40
CA ALA A 12 -28.35 5.18 -3.10
C ALA A 12 -27.03 4.46 -2.73
N PHE A 13 -26.73 3.32 -3.38
CA PHE A 13 -25.50 2.53 -3.20
C PHE A 13 -24.55 2.61 -4.39
N ASP A 14 -24.86 3.42 -5.40
CA ASP A 14 -23.91 3.67 -6.48
C ASP A 14 -22.64 4.29 -5.90
N PRO A 15 -21.45 3.90 -6.41
CA PRO A 15 -20.20 4.47 -5.94
C PRO A 15 -20.22 5.99 -6.10
N LEU A 16 -19.91 6.70 -5.01
CA LEU A 16 -19.49 8.10 -5.09
C LEU A 16 -18.29 8.14 -6.02
N GLU A 17 -18.38 8.84 -7.16
CA GLU A 17 -17.39 9.03 -8.25
C GLU A 17 -16.32 7.91 -8.46
N GLU A 18 -16.15 7.44 -9.70
CA GLU A 18 -15.25 6.30 -10.03
C GLU A 18 -13.83 6.40 -9.41
N GLU A 19 -13.28 7.60 -9.29
CA GLU A 19 -11.97 7.88 -8.70
C GLU A 19 -11.91 7.72 -7.16
N LEU A 20 -13.05 7.70 -6.46
CA LEU A 20 -13.15 7.28 -5.05
C LEU A 20 -13.41 5.78 -4.93
N ALA A 21 -14.01 5.15 -5.94
CA ALA A 21 -14.24 3.71 -5.96
C ALA A 21 -12.95 2.91 -6.24
N ALA A 22 -12.06 3.45 -7.08
CA ALA A 22 -10.77 2.84 -7.44
C ALA A 22 -9.64 3.89 -7.45
N PRO A 23 -9.20 4.38 -6.26
CA PRO A 23 -8.14 5.37 -6.19
C PRO A 23 -6.78 4.78 -6.58
N ASP A 24 -5.92 5.62 -7.17
CA ASP A 24 -4.51 5.27 -7.41
C ASP A 24 -3.81 5.01 -6.06
N LEU A 25 -3.28 3.79 -5.90
CA LEU A 25 -2.68 3.36 -4.63
C LEU A 25 -1.36 4.08 -4.32
N GLN A 26 -0.61 4.52 -5.34
CA GLN A 26 0.62 5.28 -5.16
C GLN A 26 0.32 6.71 -4.69
N GLU A 27 -0.71 7.34 -5.26
CA GLU A 27 -1.20 8.64 -4.79
C GLU A 27 -1.78 8.51 -3.38
N LEU A 28 -2.57 7.46 -3.14
CA LEU A 28 -3.17 7.21 -1.83
C LEU A 28 -2.10 6.96 -0.75
N LEU A 29 -1.00 6.29 -1.08
CA LEU A 29 0.12 6.07 -0.18
C LEU A 29 0.90 7.37 0.12
N SER A 30 0.88 8.36 -0.78
CA SER A 30 1.52 9.66 -0.58
C SER A 30 0.56 10.75 -0.07
N LEU A 31 -0.61 10.34 0.44
CA LEU A 31 -1.71 11.23 0.78
C LEU A 31 -1.34 12.25 1.87
N ARG A 32 -1.37 13.52 1.48
CA ARG A 32 -1.18 14.67 2.38
C ARG A 32 -2.41 14.91 3.25
N SER A 33 -2.19 15.48 4.43
CA SER A 33 -3.24 15.74 5.43
C SER A 33 -4.40 16.61 4.92
N GLY A 34 -4.09 17.63 4.09
CA GLY A 34 -5.10 18.51 3.48
C GLY A 34 -5.99 17.77 2.46
N THR A 35 -5.39 16.94 1.61
CA THR A 35 -6.13 16.12 0.62
C THR A 35 -7.00 15.09 1.33
N TYR A 36 -6.48 14.42 2.36
CA TYR A 36 -7.26 13.49 3.19
C TYR A 36 -8.52 14.12 3.77
N LYS A 37 -8.38 15.29 4.42
CA LYS A 37 -9.50 15.98 5.07
C LYS A 37 -10.60 16.39 4.08
N ARG A 38 -10.22 16.79 2.87
CA ARG A 38 -11.16 17.22 1.83
C ARG A 38 -11.82 16.05 1.12
N ARG A 39 -11.03 15.05 0.71
CA ARG A 39 -11.46 14.01 -0.24
C ARG A 39 -11.96 12.74 0.42
N TYR A 40 -11.29 12.29 1.49
CA TYR A 40 -11.56 10.96 2.07
C TYR A 40 -12.28 11.02 3.42
N ARG A 41 -12.00 12.04 4.26
CA ARG A 41 -12.62 12.20 5.58
C ARG A 41 -14.16 12.23 5.58
N PRO A 42 -14.85 12.84 4.60
CA PRO A 42 -16.31 12.84 4.55
C PRO A 42 -16.92 11.49 4.11
N THR A 43 -16.10 10.58 3.57
CA THR A 43 -16.56 9.28 3.05
C THR A 43 -16.43 8.18 4.11
N ALA A 44 -17.02 7.01 3.84
CA ALA A 44 -16.82 5.82 4.67
C ALA A 44 -15.35 5.42 4.82
N MET A 45 -14.47 5.74 3.87
CA MET A 45 -13.03 5.47 3.97
C MET A 45 -12.32 6.32 5.05
N GLY A 46 -12.93 7.44 5.45
CA GLY A 46 -12.35 8.43 6.36
C GLY A 46 -12.45 8.10 7.86
N TRP A 47 -13.14 7.02 8.23
CA TRP A 47 -13.51 6.77 9.63
C TRP A 47 -12.31 6.41 10.53
N ARG A 48 -11.29 5.72 9.98
CA ARG A 48 -10.11 5.25 10.74
C ARG A 48 -8.92 6.21 10.73
N GLY A 49 -8.91 7.22 9.86
CA GLY A 49 -7.78 8.14 9.73
C GLY A 49 -6.88 7.88 8.52
N ALA A 50 -6.09 8.89 8.18
CA ALA A 50 -5.21 8.89 7.00
C ALA A 50 -4.11 7.82 7.07
N ALA A 51 -3.54 7.56 8.25
CA ALA A 51 -2.48 6.57 8.42
C ALA A 51 -2.97 5.16 8.07
N VAL A 52 -4.19 4.79 8.48
CA VAL A 52 -4.78 3.49 8.13
C VAL A 52 -5.04 3.38 6.63
N LEU A 53 -5.49 4.47 6.01
CA LEU A 53 -5.72 4.51 4.56
C LEU A 53 -4.41 4.33 3.77
N ARG A 54 -3.33 5.03 4.16
CA ARG A 54 -2.00 4.86 3.57
C ARG A 54 -1.43 3.46 3.78
N ARG A 55 -1.57 2.90 4.99
CA ARG A 55 -1.17 1.52 5.29
C ARG A 55 -1.89 0.52 4.38
N ASN A 56 -3.19 0.72 4.14
CA ASN A 56 -3.95 -0.14 3.23
C ASN A 56 -3.51 0.03 1.77
N ALA A 57 -3.14 1.25 1.36
CA ALA A 57 -2.56 1.50 0.04
C ALA A 57 -1.25 0.72 -0.16
N ALA A 58 -0.33 0.75 0.82
CA ALA A 58 0.90 -0.03 0.78
C ALA A 58 0.62 -1.54 0.63
N ILE A 59 -0.36 -2.06 1.38
CA ILE A 59 -0.73 -3.47 1.28
C ILE A 59 -1.37 -3.81 -0.05
N GLY A 60 -2.20 -2.93 -0.60
CA GLY A 60 -2.76 -3.08 -1.93
C GLY A 60 -1.66 -3.21 -2.99
N LEU A 61 -0.64 -2.34 -2.94
CA LEU A 61 0.52 -2.41 -3.85
C LEU A 61 1.28 -3.74 -3.70
N GLY A 62 1.53 -4.18 -2.46
CA GLY A 62 2.17 -5.47 -2.19
C GLY A 62 1.33 -6.68 -2.66
N ASN A 63 0.01 -6.60 -2.57
CA ASN A 63 -0.90 -7.63 -3.06
C ASN A 63 -0.93 -7.70 -4.59
N ALA A 64 -0.85 -6.55 -5.27
CA ALA A 64 -0.82 -6.47 -6.72
C ALA A 64 0.52 -6.91 -7.34
N LEU A 65 1.57 -7.04 -6.52
CA LEU A 65 2.95 -7.32 -6.96
C LEU A 65 3.46 -6.32 -8.01
N ASP A 66 2.92 -5.10 -7.99
CA ASP A 66 3.24 -4.07 -8.97
C ASP A 66 4.58 -3.41 -8.67
N ARG A 67 5.58 -3.69 -9.52
CA ARG A 67 6.92 -3.11 -9.42
C ARG A 67 6.94 -1.60 -9.67
N ALA A 68 5.95 -1.05 -10.38
CA ALA A 68 5.83 0.40 -10.55
C ALA A 68 5.56 1.12 -9.22
N GLY A 69 5.04 0.42 -8.21
CA GLY A 69 4.81 0.95 -6.87
C GLY A 69 6.05 1.08 -5.99
N ILE A 70 7.20 0.49 -6.37
CA ILE A 70 8.43 0.49 -5.55
C ILE A 70 8.87 1.91 -5.14
N PRO A 71 8.91 2.94 -6.02
CA PRO A 71 9.31 4.29 -5.63
C PRO A 71 8.37 4.94 -4.60
N ALA A 72 7.06 4.63 -4.67
CA ALA A 72 6.10 5.12 -3.68
C ALA A 72 6.28 4.43 -2.33
N LEU A 73 6.53 3.12 -2.34
CA LEU A 73 6.82 2.33 -1.13
C LEU A 73 8.15 2.74 -0.48
N GLU A 74 9.20 3.00 -1.26
CA GLU A 74 10.48 3.53 -0.75
C GLU A 74 10.27 4.86 0.01
N ARG A 75 9.55 5.80 -0.60
CA ARG A 75 9.23 7.08 0.06
C ARG A 75 8.44 6.88 1.34
N ALA A 76 7.42 6.02 1.33
CA ALA A 76 6.63 5.74 2.53
C ALA A 76 7.47 5.13 3.64
N LEU A 77 8.37 4.19 3.31
CA LEU A 77 9.29 3.55 4.25
C LEU A 77 10.34 4.54 4.80
N ALA A 78 10.75 5.54 4.03
CA ALA A 78 11.74 6.52 4.48
C ALA A 78 11.13 7.69 5.28
N GLU A 79 9.92 8.13 4.91
CA GLU A 79 9.40 9.45 5.31
C GLU A 79 8.09 9.42 6.11
N ASP A 80 7.31 8.32 6.10
CA ASP A 80 6.03 8.33 6.83
C ASP A 80 6.27 8.41 8.35
N PRO A 81 5.65 9.39 9.04
CA PRO A 81 5.83 9.53 10.47
C PRO A 81 5.26 8.36 11.28
N HIS A 82 4.36 7.54 10.71
CA HIS A 82 3.71 6.44 11.41
C HIS A 82 4.46 5.12 11.16
N PRO A 83 5.00 4.48 12.21
CA PRO A 83 5.65 3.17 12.09
C PRO A 83 4.79 2.12 11.39
N LEU A 84 3.46 2.15 11.65
CA LEU A 84 2.49 1.26 11.02
C LEU A 84 2.50 1.34 9.48
N VAL A 85 2.68 2.53 8.92
CA VAL A 85 2.73 2.72 7.45
C VAL A 85 4.07 2.26 6.91
N ARG A 86 5.17 2.59 7.62
CA ARG A 86 6.53 2.17 7.25
C ARG A 86 6.66 0.64 7.24
N GLY A 87 6.21 -0.04 8.30
CA GLY A 87 6.20 -1.51 8.36
C GLY A 87 5.40 -2.14 7.22
N ALA A 88 4.22 -1.58 6.90
CA ALA A 88 3.43 -2.06 5.76
C ALA A 88 4.12 -1.84 4.40
N ALA A 89 4.89 -0.74 4.25
CA ALA A 89 5.68 -0.50 3.06
C ALA A 89 6.86 -1.49 2.95
N ALA A 90 7.55 -1.78 4.05
CA ALA A 90 8.60 -2.81 4.10
C ALA A 90 8.06 -4.19 3.71
N TRP A 91 6.93 -4.59 4.31
CA TRP A 91 6.24 -5.84 3.95
C TRP A 91 5.90 -5.92 2.46
N ALA A 92 5.34 -4.84 1.89
CA ALA A 92 4.96 -4.78 0.49
C ALA A 92 6.19 -4.90 -0.44
N LEU A 93 7.30 -4.23 -0.10
CA LEU A 93 8.57 -4.37 -0.82
C LEU A 93 9.11 -5.80 -0.78
N GLY A 94 9.05 -6.46 0.38
CA GLY A 94 9.41 -7.88 0.51
C GLY A 94 8.55 -8.76 -0.39
N ARG A 95 7.23 -8.52 -0.42
CA ARG A 95 6.32 -9.28 -1.30
C ARG A 95 6.55 -9.07 -2.79
N ILE A 96 6.79 -7.83 -3.22
CA ILE A 96 7.12 -7.52 -4.63
C ILE A 96 8.45 -8.19 -5.01
N GLY A 97 9.42 -8.17 -4.08
CA GLY A 97 10.72 -8.82 -4.24
C GLY A 97 11.57 -8.23 -5.37
N GLY A 98 12.59 -8.97 -5.76
CA GLY A 98 13.57 -8.54 -6.76
C GLY A 98 14.61 -7.54 -6.26
N LEU A 99 15.63 -7.32 -7.08
CA LEU A 99 16.83 -6.59 -6.68
C LEU A 99 16.54 -5.12 -6.31
N ALA A 100 15.58 -4.48 -6.98
CA ALA A 100 15.18 -3.11 -6.67
C ALA A 100 14.57 -3.00 -5.25
N ALA A 101 13.61 -3.86 -4.92
CA ALA A 101 12.98 -3.84 -3.60
C ALA A 101 13.96 -4.22 -2.48
N LEU A 102 14.81 -5.23 -2.71
CA LEU A 102 15.86 -5.63 -1.77
C LEU A 102 16.87 -4.50 -1.48
N ARG A 103 17.24 -3.72 -2.49
CA ARG A 103 18.12 -2.54 -2.31
C ARG A 103 17.46 -1.48 -1.43
N VAL A 104 16.16 -1.24 -1.62
CA VAL A 104 15.39 -0.31 -0.79
C VAL A 104 15.36 -0.80 0.66
N LEU A 105 15.02 -2.07 0.90
CA LEU A 105 14.97 -2.65 2.24
C LEU A 105 16.35 -2.59 2.93
N ALA A 106 17.42 -2.96 2.24
CA ALA A 106 18.78 -2.90 2.77
C ALA A 106 19.18 -1.46 3.18
N ARG A 107 18.83 -0.46 2.37
CA ARG A 107 19.09 0.95 2.68
C ARG A 107 18.24 1.45 3.86
N ALA A 108 16.98 1.03 3.94
CA ALA A 108 16.08 1.41 5.02
C ALA A 108 16.56 0.83 6.36
N GLN A 109 17.07 -0.41 6.38
CA GLN A 109 17.55 -1.08 7.59
C GLN A 109 18.66 -0.30 8.32
N VAL A 110 19.49 0.44 7.59
CA VAL A 110 20.58 1.25 8.17
C VAL A 110 20.05 2.46 8.94
N ASN A 111 18.88 2.97 8.57
CA ASN A 111 18.36 4.26 9.05
C ASN A 111 17.11 4.15 9.93
N GLU A 112 16.42 3.01 9.91
CA GLU A 112 15.23 2.80 10.73
C GLU A 112 15.58 2.76 12.22
N ARG A 113 14.80 3.48 13.03
CA ARG A 113 15.02 3.62 14.48
C ARG A 113 13.93 2.94 15.30
N GLU A 114 12.81 2.64 14.69
CA GLU A 114 11.70 1.97 15.33
C GLU A 114 11.89 0.45 15.19
N ALA A 115 11.91 -0.24 16.34
CA ALA A 115 12.26 -1.65 16.41
C ALA A 115 11.28 -2.54 15.63
N THR A 116 9.97 -2.27 15.72
CA THR A 116 8.97 -3.08 15.02
C THR A 116 9.08 -2.95 13.50
N VAL A 117 9.43 -1.76 12.99
CA VAL A 117 9.69 -1.56 11.55
C VAL A 117 10.99 -2.21 11.12
N ALA A 118 12.05 -2.16 11.93
CA ALA A 118 13.32 -2.84 11.63
C ALA A 118 13.16 -4.37 11.58
N GLU A 119 12.33 -4.94 12.47
CA GLU A 119 11.93 -6.36 12.43
C GLU A 119 11.17 -6.69 11.14
N GLU A 120 10.23 -5.84 10.72
CA GLU A 120 9.51 -6.00 9.46
C GLU A 120 10.42 -5.91 8.23
N ILE A 121 11.39 -4.98 8.21
CA ILE A 121 12.38 -4.86 7.12
C ILE A 121 13.24 -6.12 7.03
N ASP A 122 13.70 -6.65 8.16
CA ASP A 122 14.49 -7.88 8.23
C ASP A 122 13.68 -9.10 7.76
N ALA A 123 12.45 -9.25 8.26
CA ALA A 123 11.53 -10.30 7.83
C ALA A 123 11.21 -10.19 6.33
N ALA A 124 10.92 -8.99 5.83
CA ALA A 124 10.66 -8.73 4.41
C ALA A 124 11.86 -9.06 3.53
N SER A 125 13.08 -8.77 3.99
CA SER A 125 14.33 -9.06 3.25
C SER A 125 14.58 -10.57 3.15
N LYS A 126 14.27 -11.33 4.20
CA LYS A 126 14.41 -12.81 4.23
C LYS A 126 13.35 -13.52 3.40
N ASN A 127 12.12 -13.01 3.43
CA ASN A 127 10.97 -13.58 2.72
C ASN A 127 10.81 -13.04 1.30
N ALA A 128 11.66 -12.10 0.89
CA ALA A 128 11.64 -11.56 -0.46
C ALA A 128 11.85 -12.69 -1.45
N LEU A 129 10.80 -12.99 -2.22
CA LEU A 129 10.87 -14.02 -3.24
C LEU A 129 12.02 -13.66 -4.19
N PRO A 130 12.98 -14.58 -4.46
CA PRO A 130 13.93 -14.38 -5.54
C PRO A 130 13.09 -14.14 -6.78
N GLY A 131 13.27 -12.96 -7.39
CA GLY A 131 12.30 -12.38 -8.30
C GLY A 131 11.79 -13.42 -9.28
N VAL A 132 10.47 -13.60 -9.36
CA VAL A 132 9.86 -14.33 -10.46
C VAL A 132 10.26 -13.58 -11.74
N GLU A 133 11.29 -14.10 -12.41
CA GLU A 133 11.64 -13.77 -13.76
C GLU A 133 10.53 -14.35 -14.64
N GLY A 134 9.68 -13.47 -15.17
CA GLY A 134 8.80 -13.73 -16.30
C GLY A 134 7.81 -14.89 -16.18
N VAL A 135 6.54 -14.56 -15.93
CA VAL A 135 5.45 -15.20 -16.71
C VAL A 135 4.49 -14.10 -17.13
N ALA A 136 4.93 -13.32 -18.12
CA ALA A 136 4.02 -12.71 -19.07
C ALA A 136 3.97 -13.69 -20.25
N GLU A 137 2.91 -14.49 -20.29
CA GLU A 137 2.48 -15.25 -21.47
C GLU A 137 1.07 -14.78 -21.81
#